data_AF-A0A2M7AWL7-F1
#
_entry.id   AF-A0A2M7AWL7-F1
#
_cell.length_a   1.000
_cell.length_b   1.000
_cell.length_c   1.000
_cell.angle_alpha   90.00
_cell.angle_beta   90.00
_cell.angle_gamma   90.00
#
_symmetry.space_group_name_H-M   'P 1'
#
loop_
_entity.id
_entity.type
_entity.pdbx_description
1 polymer ?
#
loop_
_entity_poly.entity_id
_entity_poly.type
_entity_poly.pdbx_seq_one_letter_code
_entity_poly.pdbx_strand_id
1 'polypeptide(L)'
;MTIHRKTRLTPVQRKQLADDYYANHIRVCDLIRKYLITAPPVYKIIHRAKDNDYSVHKSTNKRYRCLEYGLKRLSKVERELEEKLKKKAMLYHKDYPGEMVHADTKRLPLLKGESPKENHKYLFIAIDDFSRELYATILTDKTQYSAERFLKQVLDECPYTIEQFYTDNGVEYRGDPEHHAFMKLCQENKIEQRFTKVKCPKTNGKAERMIRTIMEMWHNKTIFKNRQHRRIELIRFVNWYNTVKTHKGINNQTPLEVLINYFYPA
;
A
#
# COMPACT_ATOMS: atom_id res chain seq x y z
N MET A 1 18.71 19.69 -0.89
CA MET A 1 17.39 20.03 -1.48
C MET A 1 17.26 19.35 -2.84
N THR A 2 16.25 18.50 -3.02
CA THR A 2 16.02 17.82 -4.29
C THR A 2 15.25 18.75 -5.24
N ILE A 3 15.97 19.51 -6.06
CA ILE A 3 15.34 20.42 -7.02
C ILE A 3 14.82 19.59 -8.20
N HIS A 4 13.52 19.69 -8.47
CA HIS A 4 12.88 19.00 -9.59
C HIS A 4 13.52 19.42 -10.92
N ARG A 5 13.79 18.47 -11.84
CA ARG A 5 14.47 18.72 -13.15
C ARG A 5 13.78 19.73 -14.08
N LYS A 6 12.63 20.28 -13.69
CA LYS A 6 11.84 21.30 -14.41
C LYS A 6 11.85 22.67 -13.71
N THR A 7 12.56 22.81 -12.60
CA THR A 7 12.66 24.09 -11.89
C THR A 7 13.44 25.08 -12.75
N ARG A 8 12.89 26.28 -12.91
CA ARG A 8 13.56 27.35 -13.65
C ARG A 8 14.62 27.96 -12.74
N LEU A 9 15.87 28.03 -13.22
CA LEU A 9 16.92 28.78 -12.52
C LEU A 9 16.52 30.25 -12.39
N THR A 10 16.75 30.80 -11.20
CA THR A 10 16.56 32.22 -10.90
C THR A 10 17.55 33.07 -11.71
N PRO A 11 17.30 34.39 -11.90
CA PRO A 11 18.23 35.26 -12.61
C PRO A 11 19.66 35.23 -12.03
N VAL A 12 19.79 35.18 -10.70
CA VAL A 12 21.08 35.07 -10.00
C VAL A 12 21.79 33.76 -10.38
N GLN A 13 21.07 32.63 -10.33
CA GLN A 13 21.63 31.33 -10.70
C GLN A 13 22.00 31.24 -12.19
N ARG A 14 21.28 31.95 -13.07
CA ARG A 14 21.60 32.01 -14.50
C ARG A 14 22.88 32.79 -14.77
N LYS A 15 23.09 33.89 -14.04
CA LYS A 15 24.34 34.66 -14.09
C LYS A 15 25.50 33.80 -13.62
N GLN A 16 25.37 33.16 -12.46
CA GLN A 16 26.39 32.24 -11.94
C GLN A 16 26.70 31.08 -12.90
N LEU A 17 25.69 30.52 -13.56
CA LEU A 17 25.88 29.47 -14.56
C LEU A 17 26.66 29.98 -15.78
N ALA A 18 26.40 31.21 -16.22
CA ALA A 18 27.14 31.83 -17.31
C ALA A 18 28.59 32.14 -16.90
N ASP A 19 28.81 32.67 -15.69
CA ASP A 19 30.15 32.93 -15.15
C ASP A 19 30.95 31.62 -15.03
N ASP A 20 30.30 30.55 -14.55
CA ASP A 20 30.90 29.22 -14.49
C ASP A 20 31.33 28.68 -15.87
N TYR A 21 30.57 29.00 -16.92
CA TYR A 21 30.89 28.56 -18.28
C TYR A 21 31.97 29.43 -18.93
N TYR A 22 31.85 30.76 -18.83
CA TYR A 22 32.71 31.71 -19.53
C TYR A 22 34.00 32.04 -18.77
N ALA A 23 33.93 32.24 -17.46
CA ALA A 23 35.09 32.62 -16.64
C ALA A 23 35.79 31.39 -16.04
N ASN A 24 35.03 30.40 -15.58
CA ASN A 24 35.60 29.20 -14.92
C ASN A 24 35.78 28.01 -15.87
N HIS A 25 35.45 28.16 -17.17
CA HIS A 25 35.57 27.13 -18.21
C HIS A 25 34.98 25.76 -17.85
N ILE A 26 33.91 25.74 -17.05
CA ILE A 26 33.25 24.50 -16.64
C ILE A 26 32.48 23.88 -17.82
N ARG A 27 32.67 22.58 -18.06
CA ARG A 27 32.00 21.86 -19.14
C ARG A 27 30.49 21.78 -18.92
N VAL A 28 29.72 21.77 -20.00
CA VAL A 28 28.24 21.70 -19.98
C VAL A 28 27.72 20.48 -19.18
N CYS A 29 28.37 19.33 -19.27
CA CYS A 29 27.98 18.14 -18.52
C CYS A 29 28.14 18.32 -16.99
N ASP A 30 29.13 19.09 -16.57
CA ASP A 30 29.39 19.41 -15.17
C ASP A 30 28.41 20.49 -14.67
N LEU A 31 28.03 21.46 -15.53
CA LEU A 31 26.96 22.44 -15.24
C LEU A 31 25.59 21.78 -15.07
N ILE A 32 25.24 20.80 -15.91
CA ILE A 32 24.00 20.01 -15.80
C ILE A 32 23.91 19.34 -14.43
N ARG A 33 25.02 18.76 -13.95
CA ARG A 33 25.10 18.12 -12.63
C ARG A 33 25.05 19.14 -11.50
N LYS A 34 25.79 20.25 -11.59
CA LYS A 34 25.86 21.31 -10.58
C LYS A 34 24.50 21.99 -10.35
N TYR A 35 23.78 22.31 -11.43
CA TYR A 35 22.52 23.05 -11.37
C TYR A 35 21.25 22.17 -11.43
N LEU A 36 21.41 20.85 -11.53
CA LEU A 36 20.31 19.87 -11.57
C LEU A 36 19.25 20.15 -12.66
N ILE A 37 19.69 20.71 -13.80
CA ILE A 37 18.84 21.03 -14.95
C ILE A 37 19.21 20.18 -16.17
N THR A 38 18.33 20.12 -17.16
CA THR A 38 18.63 19.44 -18.43
C THR A 38 19.50 20.32 -19.34
N ALA A 39 20.10 19.72 -20.37
CA ALA A 39 20.98 20.42 -21.31
C ALA A 39 20.33 21.62 -22.06
N PRO A 40 19.08 21.56 -22.55
CA PRO A 40 18.53 22.66 -23.36
C PRO A 40 18.42 24.01 -22.63
N PRO A 41 18.02 24.07 -21.33
CA PRO A 41 18.14 25.29 -20.53
C PRO A 41 19.56 25.85 -20.42
N VAL A 42 20.59 24.99 -20.25
CA VAL A 42 21.99 25.41 -20.14
C VAL A 42 22.43 26.16 -21.40
N TYR A 43 22.23 25.57 -22.57
CA TYR A 43 22.58 26.21 -23.84
C TYR A 43 21.83 27.53 -24.07
N LYS A 44 20.55 27.61 -23.70
CA LYS A 44 19.77 28.86 -23.81
C LYS A 44 20.29 29.97 -22.90
N ILE A 45 20.72 29.61 -21.68
CA ILE A 45 21.27 30.58 -20.74
C ILE A 45 22.63 31.08 -21.23
N ILE A 46 23.52 30.17 -21.64
CA ILE A 46 24.84 30.52 -22.21
C ILE A 46 24.68 31.44 -23.43
N HIS A 47 23.79 31.08 -24.36
CA HIS A 47 23.55 31.88 -25.56
C HIS A 47 23.10 33.31 -25.23
N ARG A 48 22.16 33.48 -24.29
CA ARG A 48 21.60 34.78 -23.92
C ARG A 48 22.51 35.60 -23.00
N ALA A 49 23.39 34.94 -22.27
CA ALA A 49 24.39 35.61 -21.47
C ALA A 49 25.33 36.48 -22.32
N LYS A 50 25.50 36.16 -23.62
CA LYS A 50 26.22 37.02 -24.57
C LYS A 50 25.60 38.41 -24.69
N ASP A 51 24.29 38.51 -24.53
CA ASP A 51 23.52 39.75 -24.59
C ASP A 51 23.25 40.33 -23.19
N ASN A 52 23.96 39.85 -22.15
CA ASN A 52 23.73 40.17 -20.74
C ASN A 52 22.29 39.90 -20.24
N ASP A 53 21.57 38.96 -20.86
CA ASP A 53 20.18 38.62 -20.51
C ASP A 53 20.10 37.37 -19.63
N TYR A 54 19.85 37.60 -18.34
CA TYR A 54 19.65 36.57 -17.32
C TYR A 54 18.18 36.44 -16.88
N SER A 55 17.26 37.12 -17.55
CA SER A 55 15.85 37.17 -17.15
C SER A 55 15.13 35.83 -17.36
N VAL A 56 14.03 35.58 -16.62
CA VAL A 56 13.22 34.38 -16.79
C VAL A 56 12.19 34.59 -17.91
N HIS A 57 12.48 34.02 -19.08
CA HIS A 57 11.60 34.15 -20.23
C HIS A 57 10.35 33.28 -20.14
N LYS A 58 9.20 33.87 -20.47
CA LYS A 58 7.97 33.13 -20.74
C LYS A 58 8.07 32.47 -22.13
N SER A 59 7.25 31.46 -22.38
CA SER A 59 7.19 30.83 -23.71
C SER A 59 6.78 31.89 -24.74
N THR A 60 7.56 32.06 -25.81
CA THR A 60 7.23 32.98 -26.92
C THR A 60 6.21 32.40 -27.88
N ASN A 61 6.00 31.08 -27.85
CA ASN A 61 5.07 30.41 -28.73
C ASN A 61 3.61 30.77 -28.37
N LYS A 62 2.94 31.46 -29.31
CA LYS A 62 1.56 31.96 -29.17
C LYS A 62 0.56 30.86 -28.81
N ARG A 63 0.78 29.63 -29.28
CA ARG A 63 -0.05 28.44 -28.95
C ARG A 63 -0.17 28.21 -27.45
N TYR A 64 0.87 28.52 -26.68
CA TYR A 64 0.89 28.31 -25.22
C TYR A 64 0.51 29.56 -24.42
N ARG A 65 0.27 30.69 -25.10
CA ARG A 65 -0.12 31.98 -24.52
C ARG A 65 -1.57 32.36 -24.79
N CYS A 66 -2.33 31.54 -25.50
CA CYS A 66 -3.75 31.78 -25.71
C CYS A 66 -4.60 31.22 -24.56
N LEU A 67 -5.72 31.88 -24.31
CA LEU A 67 -6.70 31.51 -23.29
C LEU A 67 -7.23 30.08 -23.52
N GLU A 68 -7.44 29.70 -24.79
CA GLU A 68 -7.85 28.35 -25.20
C GLU A 68 -6.90 27.25 -24.69
N TYR A 69 -5.58 27.45 -24.82
CA TYR A 69 -4.60 26.48 -24.31
C TYR A 69 -4.55 26.47 -22.78
N GLY A 70 -4.71 27.63 -22.14
CA GLY A 70 -4.85 27.76 -20.70
C GLY A 70 -6.01 26.92 -20.16
N LEU A 71 -7.20 27.08 -20.77
CA LEU A 71 -8.41 26.32 -20.43
C LEU A 71 -8.25 24.81 -20.68
N LYS A 72 -7.66 24.41 -21.81
CA LYS A 72 -7.36 22.98 -22.09
C LYS A 72 -6.44 22.37 -21.03
N ARG A 73 -5.44 23.12 -20.56
CA ARG A 73 -4.54 22.66 -19.49
C ARG A 73 -5.25 22.58 -18.14
N LEU A 74 -6.09 23.56 -17.81
CA LEU A 74 -6.89 23.56 -16.58
C LEU A 74 -7.83 22.36 -16.54
N SER A 75 -8.61 22.15 -17.60
CA SER A 75 -9.52 21.00 -17.73
C SER A 75 -8.81 19.65 -17.57
N LYS A 76 -7.58 19.52 -18.09
CA LYS A 76 -6.78 18.31 -17.88
C LYS A 76 -6.41 18.11 -16.41
N VAL A 77 -6.02 19.18 -15.71
CA VAL A 77 -5.66 19.12 -14.29
C VAL A 77 -6.88 18.81 -13.44
N GLU A 78 -8.02 19.44 -13.72
CA GLU A 78 -9.30 19.18 -13.06
C GLU A 78 -9.71 17.72 -13.23
N ARG A 79 -9.65 17.18 -14.46
CA ARG A 79 -9.92 15.76 -14.70
C ARG A 79 -8.96 14.84 -13.95
N GLU A 80 -7.66 15.15 -13.91
CA GLU A 80 -6.69 14.37 -13.13
C GLU A 80 -6.97 14.42 -11.61
N LEU A 81 -7.44 15.55 -11.10
CA LEU A 81 -7.84 15.70 -9.70
C LEU A 81 -9.14 14.94 -9.41
N GLU A 82 -10.14 15.04 -10.28
CA GLU A 82 -11.39 14.28 -10.18
C GLU A 82 -11.13 12.77 -10.22
N GLU A 83 -10.28 12.29 -11.12
CA GLU A 83 -9.90 10.88 -11.17
C GLU A 83 -9.19 10.43 -9.89
N LYS A 84 -8.34 11.28 -9.29
CA LYS A 84 -7.72 11.00 -8.00
C LYS A 84 -8.74 10.95 -6.87
N LEU A 85 -9.70 11.88 -6.85
CA LEU A 85 -10.78 11.91 -5.87
C LEU A 85 -11.69 10.69 -6.01
N LYS A 86 -12.08 10.32 -7.23
CA LYS A 86 -12.86 9.09 -7.52
C LYS A 86 -12.11 7.83 -7.09
N LYS A 87 -10.80 7.74 -7.38
CA LYS A 87 -9.96 6.62 -6.91
C LYS A 87 -9.85 6.56 -5.39
N LYS A 88 -9.83 7.71 -4.72
CA LYS A 88 -9.82 7.79 -3.26
C LYS A 88 -11.17 7.38 -2.67
N ALA A 89 -12.28 7.78 -3.29
CA ALA A 89 -13.63 7.35 -2.91
C ALA A 89 -13.87 5.84 -3.13
N MET A 90 -13.15 5.21 -4.08
CA MET A 90 -13.16 3.75 -4.24
C MET A 90 -12.42 2.99 -3.13
N LEU A 91 -11.61 3.63 -2.27
CA LEU A 91 -11.23 3.01 -1.00
C LEU A 91 -12.45 3.09 -0.07
N TYR A 92 -13.36 2.14 -0.23
CA TYR A 92 -14.44 1.95 0.73
C TYR A 92 -13.84 1.61 2.09
N HIS A 93 -14.38 2.23 3.12
CA HIS A 93 -14.23 1.83 4.51
C HIS A 93 -15.58 1.33 4.96
N LYS A 94 -15.57 0.26 5.75
CA LYS A 94 -16.77 -0.23 6.41
C LYS A 94 -17.14 0.69 7.57
N ASP A 95 -18.40 0.67 7.97
CA ASP A 95 -18.96 1.62 8.92
C ASP A 95 -18.88 1.11 10.37
N TYR A 96 -18.79 -0.21 10.56
CA TYR A 96 -18.73 -0.84 11.88
C TYR A 96 -17.89 -2.14 11.88
N PRO A 97 -17.40 -2.58 13.07
CA PRO A 97 -16.66 -3.83 13.20
C PRO A 97 -17.49 -5.03 12.75
N GLY A 98 -16.89 -5.92 11.95
CA GLY A 98 -17.54 -7.16 11.52
C GLY A 98 -18.37 -7.04 10.24
N GLU A 99 -18.65 -5.84 9.74
CA GLU A 99 -19.38 -5.67 8.46
C GLU A 99 -18.66 -6.37 7.30
N MET A 100 -17.31 -6.34 7.29
CA MET A 100 -16.51 -7.15 6.36
C MET A 100 -15.13 -7.43 6.93
N VAL A 101 -14.73 -8.70 6.88
CA VAL A 101 -13.40 -9.17 7.23
C VAL A 101 -12.68 -9.63 5.96
N HIS A 102 -11.51 -9.06 5.70
CA HIS A 102 -10.66 -9.43 4.57
C HIS A 102 -9.71 -10.56 4.97
N ALA A 103 -9.71 -11.67 4.25
CA ALA A 103 -8.83 -12.79 4.50
C ALA A 103 -7.98 -13.16 3.29
N ASP A 104 -6.80 -13.71 3.57
CA ASP A 104 -5.83 -14.17 2.57
C ASP A 104 -4.87 -15.21 3.16
N THR A 105 -4.24 -16.00 2.29
CA THR A 105 -3.33 -17.07 2.66
C THR A 105 -1.97 -16.91 2.00
N LYS A 106 -0.90 -16.91 2.79
CA LYS A 106 0.48 -16.86 2.31
C LYS A 106 1.25 -18.13 2.61
N ARG A 107 1.82 -18.75 1.58
CA ARG A 107 2.87 -19.79 1.77
C ARG A 107 4.11 -19.17 2.42
N LEU A 108 4.50 -19.66 3.58
CA LEU A 108 5.69 -19.20 4.30
C LEU A 108 6.96 -19.86 3.74
N PRO A 109 8.11 -19.15 3.78
CA PRO A 109 9.39 -19.77 3.48
C PRO A 109 9.74 -20.84 4.53
N LEU A 110 10.61 -21.76 4.11
CA LEU A 110 11.21 -22.74 5.01
C LEU A 110 12.12 -22.05 6.02
N LEU A 111 12.26 -22.64 7.19
CA LEU A 111 13.17 -22.14 8.21
C LEU A 111 14.62 -22.49 7.84
N LYS A 112 15.57 -21.73 8.39
CA LYS A 112 17.00 -22.00 8.20
C LYS A 112 17.33 -23.39 8.78
N GLY A 113 17.87 -24.27 7.95
CA GLY A 113 18.18 -25.66 8.32
C GLY A 113 17.12 -26.69 7.93
N GLU A 114 15.96 -26.26 7.42
CA GLU A 114 14.98 -27.20 6.84
C GLU A 114 15.39 -27.59 5.41
N SER A 115 15.16 -28.86 5.05
CA SER A 115 15.43 -29.38 3.71
C SER A 115 14.42 -28.83 2.70
N PRO A 116 14.79 -28.61 1.41
CA PRO A 116 13.83 -28.25 0.36
C PRO A 116 12.69 -29.25 0.14
N LYS A 117 12.82 -30.49 0.65
CA LYS A 117 11.78 -31.53 0.60
C LYS A 117 10.73 -31.40 1.71
N GLU A 118 10.96 -30.54 2.68
CA GLU A 118 10.03 -30.31 3.78
C GLU A 118 8.77 -29.57 3.31
N ASN A 119 7.63 -29.92 3.94
CA ASN A 119 6.37 -29.26 3.64
C ASN A 119 6.35 -27.82 4.15
N HIS A 120 6.07 -26.90 3.23
CA HIS A 120 5.82 -25.50 3.57
C HIS A 120 4.61 -25.37 4.49
N LYS A 121 4.65 -24.36 5.37
CA LYS A 121 3.50 -23.95 6.17
C LYS A 121 2.81 -22.76 5.54
N TYR A 122 1.55 -22.57 5.88
CA TYR A 122 0.70 -21.53 5.32
C TYR A 122 0.24 -20.60 6.43
N LEU A 123 0.48 -19.31 6.25
CA LEU A 123 -0.03 -18.25 7.11
C LEU A 123 -1.41 -17.86 6.59
N PHE A 124 -2.43 -18.09 7.40
CA PHE A 124 -3.78 -17.58 7.17
C PHE A 124 -3.93 -16.29 7.97
N ILE A 125 -4.50 -15.27 7.34
CA ILE A 125 -4.81 -14.01 8.01
C ILE A 125 -6.24 -13.59 7.72
N ALA A 126 -6.81 -12.85 8.65
CA ALA A 126 -8.07 -12.15 8.53
C ALA A 126 -7.90 -10.78 9.19
N ILE A 127 -8.36 -9.73 8.52
CA ILE A 127 -8.29 -8.37 9.03
C ILE A 127 -9.64 -7.70 8.88
N ASP A 128 -10.17 -7.18 9.98
CA ASP A 128 -11.39 -6.40 9.96
C ASP A 128 -11.19 -5.08 9.20
N ASP A 129 -12.16 -4.73 8.37
CA ASP A 129 -12.04 -3.57 7.49
C ASP A 129 -12.06 -2.24 8.26
N PHE A 130 -12.92 -2.17 9.28
CA PHE A 130 -13.18 -0.99 10.08
C PHE A 130 -12.09 -0.77 11.13
N SER A 131 -11.99 -1.68 12.09
CA SER A 131 -11.10 -1.60 13.26
C SER A 131 -9.64 -1.93 12.94
N ARG A 132 -9.39 -2.62 11.83
CA ARG A 132 -8.08 -3.20 11.48
C ARG A 132 -7.60 -4.29 12.43
N GLU A 133 -8.49 -4.85 13.25
CA GLU A 133 -8.15 -5.99 14.10
C GLU A 133 -7.67 -7.16 13.24
N LEU A 134 -6.55 -7.74 13.65
CA LEU A 134 -5.85 -8.79 12.93
C LEU A 134 -6.02 -10.12 13.65
N TYR A 135 -6.36 -11.14 12.87
CA TYR A 135 -6.33 -12.55 13.24
C TYR A 135 -5.34 -13.26 12.33
N ALA A 136 -4.52 -14.15 12.89
CA ALA A 136 -3.56 -14.89 12.10
C ALA A 136 -3.22 -16.24 12.72
N THR A 137 -3.05 -17.25 11.86
CA THR A 137 -2.62 -18.58 12.29
C THR A 137 -1.73 -19.24 11.24
N ILE A 138 -0.91 -20.19 11.68
CA ILE A 138 -0.07 -20.98 10.77
C ILE A 138 -0.63 -22.40 10.69
N LEU A 139 -0.94 -22.87 9.49
CA LEU A 139 -1.45 -24.21 9.24
C LEU A 139 -0.51 -25.01 8.33
N THR A 140 -0.76 -26.31 8.28
CA THR A 140 0.10 -27.29 7.60
C THR A 140 -0.07 -27.30 6.10
N ASP A 141 -1.22 -26.88 5.62
CA ASP A 141 -1.63 -26.96 4.23
C ASP A 141 -2.59 -25.80 3.89
N LYS A 142 -2.99 -25.74 2.62
CA LYS A 142 -3.89 -24.75 2.04
C LYS A 142 -5.15 -25.47 1.52
N THR A 143 -5.88 -26.14 2.42
CA THR A 143 -7.10 -26.88 2.11
C THR A 143 -8.34 -26.18 2.67
N GLN A 144 -9.52 -26.57 2.20
CA GLN A 144 -10.81 -26.12 2.74
C GLN A 144 -10.96 -26.38 4.24
N TYR A 145 -10.42 -27.49 4.76
CA TYR A 145 -10.47 -27.82 6.20
C TYR A 145 -9.55 -26.92 7.02
N SER A 146 -8.39 -26.53 6.45
CA SER A 146 -7.52 -25.53 7.07
C SER A 146 -8.19 -24.15 7.08
N ALA A 147 -8.85 -23.75 6.00
CA ALA A 147 -9.63 -22.51 5.96
C ALA A 147 -10.79 -22.52 6.97
N GLU A 148 -11.54 -23.62 7.06
CA GLU A 148 -12.59 -23.83 8.07
C GLU A 148 -12.04 -23.69 9.49
N ARG A 149 -10.94 -24.39 9.80
CA ARG A 149 -10.29 -24.31 11.11
C ARG A 149 -9.86 -22.89 11.45
N PHE A 150 -9.35 -22.15 10.46
CA PHE A 150 -9.00 -20.76 10.65
C PHE A 150 -10.24 -19.89 10.92
N LEU A 151 -11.32 -20.06 10.16
CA LEU A 151 -12.56 -19.33 10.42
C LEU A 151 -13.14 -19.64 11.81
N LYS A 152 -13.10 -20.90 12.28
CA LYS A 152 -13.48 -21.25 13.67
C LYS A 152 -12.66 -20.46 14.68
N GLN A 153 -11.33 -20.43 14.53
CA GLN A 153 -10.45 -19.66 15.40
C GLN A 153 -10.82 -18.16 15.39
N VAL A 154 -11.09 -17.59 14.20
CA VAL A 154 -11.51 -16.19 14.08
C VAL A 154 -12.82 -15.96 14.82
N LEU A 155 -13.82 -16.82 14.66
CA LEU A 155 -15.11 -16.70 15.34
C LEU A 155 -15.00 -16.86 16.87
N ASP A 156 -14.10 -17.72 17.34
CA ASP A 156 -13.84 -17.91 18.78
C ASP A 156 -13.12 -16.70 19.41
N GLU A 157 -12.21 -16.08 18.66
CA GLU A 157 -11.42 -14.92 19.13
C GLU A 157 -12.14 -13.59 18.95
N CYS A 158 -13.08 -13.50 18.00
CA CYS A 158 -13.71 -12.25 17.59
C CYS A 158 -14.85 -11.84 18.56
N PRO A 159 -14.79 -10.63 19.14
CA PRO A 159 -15.79 -10.20 20.13
C PRO A 159 -17.12 -9.74 19.52
N TYR A 160 -17.26 -9.76 18.19
CA TYR A 160 -18.43 -9.30 17.45
C TYR A 160 -18.79 -10.25 16.29
N THR A 161 -20.00 -10.09 15.76
CA THR A 161 -20.48 -10.89 14.62
C THR A 161 -19.84 -10.45 13.32
N ILE A 162 -19.47 -11.42 12.47
CA ILE A 162 -18.94 -11.15 11.13
C ILE A 162 -20.06 -11.33 10.12
N GLU A 163 -20.37 -10.30 9.33
CA GLU A 163 -21.39 -10.38 8.29
C GLU A 163 -20.83 -10.88 6.96
N GLN A 164 -19.66 -10.37 6.57
CA GLN A 164 -19.03 -10.72 5.29
C GLN A 164 -17.59 -11.19 5.50
N PHE A 165 -17.27 -12.34 4.90
CA PHE A 165 -15.90 -12.83 4.83
C PHE A 165 -15.42 -12.73 3.39
N TYR A 166 -14.39 -11.90 3.16
CA TYR A 166 -13.95 -11.49 1.84
C TYR A 166 -12.59 -12.11 1.49
N THR A 167 -12.54 -12.98 0.49
CA THR A 167 -11.32 -13.70 0.08
C THR A 167 -11.04 -13.59 -1.41
N ASP A 168 -9.89 -14.12 -1.85
CA ASP A 168 -9.69 -14.45 -3.25
C ASP A 168 -10.53 -15.68 -3.67
N ASN A 169 -10.46 -16.03 -4.95
CA ASN A 169 -11.17 -17.19 -5.50
C ASN A 169 -10.40 -18.52 -5.30
N GLY A 170 -9.57 -18.61 -4.26
CA GLY A 170 -8.84 -19.82 -3.91
C GLY A 170 -9.76 -21.00 -3.65
N VAL A 171 -9.31 -22.21 -4.03
CA VAL A 171 -10.07 -23.46 -3.85
C VAL A 171 -10.29 -23.83 -2.38
N GLU A 172 -9.54 -23.21 -1.47
CA GLU A 172 -9.73 -23.34 -0.03
C GLU A 172 -10.91 -22.51 0.49
N TYR A 173 -11.34 -21.50 -0.25
CA TYR A 173 -12.43 -20.59 0.11
C TYR A 173 -13.66 -20.75 -0.78
N ARG A 174 -13.53 -21.44 -1.93
CA ARG A 174 -14.55 -21.55 -2.95
C ARG A 174 -14.87 -23.00 -3.26
N GLY A 175 -16.13 -23.36 -3.05
CA GLY A 175 -16.69 -24.65 -3.43
C GLY A 175 -18.21 -24.66 -3.27
N ASP A 176 -18.80 -25.85 -3.43
CA ASP A 176 -20.22 -26.09 -3.19
C ASP A 176 -20.53 -25.98 -1.67
N PRO A 177 -21.42 -25.07 -1.23
CA PRO A 177 -21.76 -24.89 0.18
C PRO A 177 -22.17 -26.16 0.92
N GLU A 178 -22.81 -27.12 0.24
CA GLU A 178 -23.26 -28.37 0.87
C GLU A 178 -22.10 -29.32 1.24
N HIS A 179 -21.00 -29.27 0.47
CA HIS A 179 -19.88 -30.21 0.56
C HIS A 179 -18.56 -29.56 0.97
N HIS A 180 -18.46 -28.23 0.84
CA HIS A 180 -17.23 -27.49 1.07
C HIS A 180 -17.18 -26.99 2.51
N ALA A 181 -16.28 -27.54 3.32
CA ALA A 181 -16.26 -27.38 4.78
C ALA A 181 -16.24 -25.91 5.24
N PHE A 182 -15.44 -25.07 4.59
CA PHE A 182 -15.39 -23.63 4.89
C PHE A 182 -16.69 -22.91 4.50
N MET A 183 -17.29 -23.25 3.35
CA MET A 183 -18.51 -22.59 2.88
C MET A 183 -19.71 -22.97 3.74
N LYS A 184 -19.76 -24.25 4.14
CA LYS A 184 -20.74 -24.76 5.09
C LYS A 184 -20.65 -24.02 6.43
N LEU A 185 -19.45 -23.83 6.96
CA LEU A 185 -19.26 -23.07 8.21
C LEU A 185 -19.70 -21.61 8.08
N CYS A 186 -19.41 -20.95 6.94
CA CYS A 186 -19.94 -19.62 6.67
C CYS A 186 -21.48 -19.61 6.72
N GLN A 187 -22.13 -20.57 6.06
CA GLN A 187 -23.59 -20.68 6.04
C GLN A 187 -24.18 -20.95 7.44
N GLU A 188 -23.58 -21.84 8.22
CA GLU A 188 -23.98 -22.16 9.59
C GLU A 188 -23.93 -20.93 10.50
N ASN A 189 -22.94 -20.05 10.30
CA ASN A 189 -22.76 -18.81 11.06
C ASN A 189 -23.42 -17.59 10.41
N LYS A 190 -24.20 -17.77 9.34
CA LYS A 190 -24.87 -16.69 8.58
C LYS A 190 -23.90 -15.63 8.03
N ILE A 191 -22.69 -16.05 7.67
CA ILE A 191 -21.65 -15.21 7.10
C ILE A 191 -21.75 -15.25 5.58
N GLU A 192 -21.91 -14.10 4.95
CA GLU A 192 -21.89 -13.97 3.50
C GLU A 192 -20.44 -14.08 2.99
N GLN A 193 -20.11 -15.19 2.34
CA GLN A 193 -18.82 -15.34 1.66
C GLN A 193 -18.78 -14.48 0.39
N ARG A 194 -17.83 -13.53 0.34
CA ARG A 194 -17.59 -12.66 -0.82
C ARG A 194 -16.22 -12.91 -1.44
N PHE A 195 -16.15 -12.76 -2.76
CA PHE A 195 -14.95 -13.03 -3.53
C PHE A 195 -14.43 -11.79 -4.26
N THR A 196 -13.12 -11.77 -4.50
CA THR A 196 -12.52 -10.82 -5.44
C THR A 196 -13.13 -10.96 -6.83
N LYS A 197 -13.36 -9.82 -7.50
CA LYS A 197 -13.78 -9.84 -8.91
C LYS A 197 -12.63 -10.41 -9.75
N VAL A 198 -12.97 -11.32 -10.67
CA VAL A 198 -12.02 -11.92 -11.61
C VAL A 198 -11.26 -10.82 -12.35
N LYS A 199 -9.93 -10.96 -12.47
CA LYS A 199 -9.01 -9.98 -13.09
C LYS A 199 -8.95 -8.60 -12.39
N CYS A 200 -9.45 -8.49 -11.16
CA CYS A 200 -9.41 -7.26 -10.36
C CYS A 200 -8.75 -7.49 -8.97
N PRO A 201 -7.46 -7.88 -8.91
CA PRO A 201 -6.80 -8.27 -7.65
C PRO A 201 -6.74 -7.14 -6.60
N LYS A 202 -6.88 -5.88 -7.04
CA LYS A 202 -6.77 -4.70 -6.17
C LYS A 202 -7.81 -4.63 -5.04
N THR A 203 -8.89 -5.43 -5.09
CA THR A 203 -9.97 -5.35 -4.11
C THR A 203 -9.65 -6.04 -2.78
N ASN A 204 -8.76 -7.05 -2.75
CA ASN A 204 -8.27 -7.64 -1.48
C ASN A 204 -7.00 -6.97 -0.95
N GLY A 205 -6.72 -5.74 -1.38
CA GLY A 205 -5.47 -5.04 -1.05
C GLY A 205 -5.22 -4.83 0.44
N LYS A 206 -6.26 -4.91 1.29
CA LYS A 206 -6.14 -4.80 2.76
C LYS A 206 -5.45 -6.02 3.36
N ALA A 207 -5.91 -7.24 3.04
CA ALA A 207 -5.25 -8.47 3.46
C ALA A 207 -3.86 -8.62 2.84
N GLU A 208 -3.71 -8.35 1.53
CA GLU A 208 -2.39 -8.42 0.87
C GLU A 208 -1.37 -7.44 1.49
N ARG A 209 -1.79 -6.21 1.79
CA ARG A 209 -0.96 -5.22 2.51
C ARG A 209 -0.60 -5.72 3.90
N MET A 210 -1.52 -6.38 4.58
CA MET A 210 -1.31 -6.92 5.90
C MET A 210 -0.29 -8.06 5.89
N ILE A 211 -0.39 -9.02 4.96
CA ILE A 211 0.64 -10.05 4.74
C ILE A 211 2.01 -9.40 4.54
N ARG A 212 2.11 -8.39 3.68
CA ARG A 212 3.38 -7.69 3.47
C ARG A 212 3.90 -7.07 4.77
N THR A 213 3.03 -6.47 5.57
CA THR A 213 3.37 -5.87 6.87
C THR A 213 3.90 -6.93 7.84
N ILE A 214 3.24 -8.10 7.94
CA ILE A 214 3.70 -9.24 8.75
C ILE A 214 5.10 -9.68 8.31
N MET A 215 5.32 -9.80 6.99
CA MET A 215 6.62 -10.23 6.47
C MET A 215 7.73 -9.22 6.78
N GLU A 216 7.48 -7.93 6.53
CA GLU A 216 8.47 -6.85 6.71
C GLU A 216 8.78 -6.57 8.18
N MET A 217 7.78 -6.63 9.06
CA MET A 217 7.91 -6.21 10.45
C MET A 217 8.27 -7.35 11.40
N TRP A 218 7.84 -8.58 11.10
CA TRP A 218 8.04 -9.73 11.97
C TRP A 218 8.89 -10.81 11.33
N HIS A 219 8.42 -11.41 10.24
CA HIS A 219 9.05 -12.62 9.71
C HIS A 219 10.51 -12.37 9.29
N ASN A 220 10.78 -11.26 8.61
CA ASN A 220 12.12 -10.94 8.11
C ASN A 220 13.07 -10.42 9.20
N LYS A 221 12.55 -10.06 10.38
CA LYS A 221 13.35 -9.52 11.49
C LYS A 221 13.63 -10.55 12.57
N THR A 222 12.92 -11.68 12.57
CA THR A 222 12.97 -12.67 13.65
C THR A 222 13.72 -13.91 13.19
N ILE A 223 14.69 -14.35 13.98
CA ILE A 223 15.36 -15.65 13.77
C ILE A 223 14.56 -16.72 14.50
N PHE A 224 13.93 -17.62 13.76
CA PHE A 224 13.13 -18.70 14.35
C PHE A 224 13.98 -19.93 14.66
N LYS A 225 13.93 -20.39 15.92
CA LYS A 225 14.62 -21.61 16.36
C LYS A 225 14.02 -22.87 15.75
N ASN A 226 12.69 -22.94 15.68
CA ASN A 226 11.94 -24.06 15.11
C ASN A 226 10.51 -23.59 14.75
N ARG A 227 9.72 -24.49 14.17
CA ARG A 227 8.34 -24.21 13.75
C ARG A 227 7.43 -23.79 14.92
N GLN A 228 7.62 -24.37 16.11
CA GLN A 228 6.83 -24.03 17.29
C GLN A 228 7.15 -22.62 17.80
N HIS A 229 8.43 -22.27 17.85
CA HIS A 229 8.88 -20.91 18.16
C HIS A 229 8.27 -19.89 17.20
N ARG A 230 8.23 -20.19 15.89
CA ARG A 230 7.56 -19.33 14.91
C ARG A 230 6.06 -19.13 15.20
N ARG A 231 5.35 -20.16 15.63
CA ARG A 231 3.92 -20.02 16.01
C ARG A 231 3.74 -19.11 17.22
N ILE A 232 4.54 -19.29 18.27
CA ILE A 232 4.49 -18.47 19.49
C ILE A 232 4.81 -17.00 19.17
N GLU A 233 5.85 -16.77 18.37
CA GLU A 233 6.23 -15.42 17.96
C GLU A 233 5.17 -14.74 17.09
N LEU A 234 4.39 -15.50 16.29
CA LEU A 234 3.26 -14.93 15.55
C LEU A 234 2.17 -14.42 16.50
N ILE A 235 1.81 -15.20 17.53
CA ILE A 235 0.81 -14.80 18.52
C ILE A 235 1.25 -13.52 19.23
N ARG A 236 2.53 -13.45 19.63
CA ARG A 236 3.12 -12.24 20.24
C ARG A 236 3.04 -11.04 19.31
N PHE A 237 3.32 -11.24 18.02
CA PHE A 237 3.21 -10.18 17.02
C PHE A 237 1.78 -9.69 16.83
N VAL A 238 0.80 -10.60 16.74
CA VAL A 238 -0.62 -10.25 16.60
C VAL A 238 -1.09 -9.46 17.82
N ASN A 239 -0.75 -9.91 19.03
CA ASN A 239 -1.07 -9.19 20.27
C ASN A 239 -0.49 -7.77 20.25
N TRP A 240 0.81 -7.64 19.94
CA TRP A 240 1.45 -6.34 19.82
C TRP A 240 0.80 -5.46 18.74
N TYR A 241 0.44 -6.04 17.59
CA TYR A 241 -0.24 -5.33 16.51
C TYR A 241 -1.60 -4.79 16.96
N ASN A 242 -2.43 -5.61 17.61
CA ASN A 242 -3.78 -5.23 18.02
C ASN A 242 -3.81 -4.27 19.22
N THR A 243 -2.81 -4.32 20.12
CA THR A 243 -2.87 -3.63 21.43
C THR A 243 -1.85 -2.51 21.62
N VAL A 244 -0.75 -2.49 20.87
CA VAL A 244 0.35 -1.53 21.08
C VAL A 244 0.63 -0.71 19.82
N LYS A 245 0.53 -1.34 18.65
CA LYS A 245 0.87 -0.68 17.39
C LYS A 245 -0.24 0.28 16.97
N THR A 246 0.13 1.53 16.73
CA THR A 246 -0.76 2.53 16.13
C THR A 246 -0.73 2.50 14.60
N HIS A 247 -1.87 2.82 13.99
CA HIS A 247 -2.08 2.74 12.54
C HIS A 247 -2.63 4.03 11.93
N LYS A 248 -1.90 4.59 10.97
CA LYS A 248 -2.32 5.80 10.23
C LYS A 248 -3.67 5.65 9.52
N GLY A 249 -4.06 4.43 9.15
CA GLY A 249 -5.33 4.14 8.46
C GLY A 249 -6.56 4.21 9.37
N ILE A 250 -6.37 4.29 10.68
CA ILE A 250 -7.40 4.42 11.72
C ILE A 250 -6.98 5.51 12.72
N ASN A 251 -6.66 6.70 12.19
CA ASN A 251 -6.36 7.90 12.98
C ASN A 251 -5.24 7.76 14.03
N ASN A 252 -4.24 6.91 13.76
CA ASN A 252 -3.15 6.59 14.69
C ASN A 252 -3.59 5.94 16.00
N GLN A 253 -4.72 5.24 15.99
CA GLN A 253 -5.15 4.38 17.09
C GLN A 253 -4.67 2.95 16.88
N THR A 254 -4.67 2.16 17.94
CA THR A 254 -4.57 0.70 17.88
C THR A 254 -5.92 0.09 17.49
N PRO A 255 -5.97 -1.12 16.91
CA PRO A 255 -7.23 -1.79 16.64
C PRO A 255 -8.12 -1.93 17.89
N LEU A 256 -7.51 -2.29 19.03
CA LEU A 256 -8.24 -2.40 20.30
C LEU A 256 -8.86 -1.07 20.74
N GLU A 257 -8.13 0.05 20.62
CA GLU A 257 -8.68 1.37 20.94
C GLU A 257 -9.88 1.72 20.05
N VAL A 258 -9.84 1.39 18.75
CA VAL A 258 -10.98 1.63 17.85
C VAL A 258 -12.20 0.82 18.30
N LEU A 259 -12.01 -0.45 18.65
CA LEU A 259 -13.09 -1.29 19.15
C LEU A 259 -13.66 -0.79 20.47
N ILE A 260 -12.80 -0.39 21.42
CA ILE A 260 -13.25 0.17 22.70
C ILE A 260 -14.09 1.42 22.48
N ASN A 261 -13.64 2.35 21.63
CA ASN A 261 -14.38 3.58 21.34
C ASN A 261 -15.73 3.30 20.65
N TYR A 262 -15.81 2.23 19.85
CA TYR A 262 -17.05 1.85 19.16
C TYR A 262 -18.06 1.21 20.11
N PHE A 263 -17.63 0.23 20.92
CA PHE A 263 -18.54 -0.51 21.81
C PHE A 263 -18.85 0.20 23.12
N TYR A 264 -17.97 1.10 23.56
CA TYR A 264 -18.10 1.85 24.81
C TYR A 264 -17.95 3.37 24.55
N PRO A 265 -18.86 3.97 23.76
CA PRO A 265 -18.83 5.41 23.53
C PRO A 265 -19.08 6.16 24.85
N ALA A 266 -18.34 7.24 25.06
CA ALA A 266 -18.45 8.11 26.24
C ALA A 266 -19.76 8.91 26.28
#